data_AF-U6EBZ7-F1
#
_entry.id   AF-U6EBZ7-F1
#
_cell.length_a   1.000
_cell.length_b   1.000
_cell.length_c   1.000
_cell.angle_alpha   90.00
_cell.angle_beta   90.00
_cell.angle_gamma   90.00
#
_symmetry.space_group_name_H-M   'P 1'
#
loop_
_entity.id
_entity.type
_entity.pdbx_description
1 polymer ?
#
loop_
_entity_poly.entity_id
_entity_poly.type
_entity_poly.pdbx_seq_one_letter_code
_entity_poly.pdbx_strand_id
1 'polypeptide(L)' 'MADIKMKKLKTKRYRCLDCDNEFNGIGRRVICPSCQSENVEELE' A
#
# COMPACT_ATOMS: atom_id res chain seq x y z
N MET A 1 -26.30 9.78 17.25
CA MET A 1 -25.69 8.73 16.41
C MET A 1 -24.40 9.31 15.90
N ALA A 2 -23.25 8.75 16.28
CA ALA A 2 -21.96 9.33 15.91
C ALA A 2 -21.68 9.04 14.44
N ASP A 3 -21.71 10.07 13.60
CA ASP A 3 -21.21 10.05 12.23
C ASP A 3 -19.71 9.72 12.25
N ILE A 4 -19.40 8.43 12.24
CA ILE A 4 -18.06 7.96 11.91
C ILE A 4 -17.88 8.31 10.43
N LYS A 5 -17.45 9.55 10.17
CA LYS A 5 -16.83 9.92 8.91
C LYS A 5 -15.64 8.97 8.77
N MET A 6 -15.88 7.84 8.10
CA MET A 6 -14.86 6.97 7.56
C MET A 6 -14.04 7.86 6.63
N LYS A 7 -13.03 8.54 7.20
CA LYS A 7 -11.97 9.18 6.44
C LYS A 7 -11.49 8.07 5.52
N LYS A 8 -11.85 8.16 4.24
CA LYS A 8 -11.44 7.24 3.19
C LYS A 8 -9.94 7.05 3.38
N LEU A 9 -9.56 5.92 3.98
CA LEU A 9 -8.17 5.52 4.10
C LEU A 9 -7.73 5.45 2.65
N LYS A 10 -6.95 6.45 2.21
CA LYS A 10 -6.40 6.48 0.86
C LYS A 10 -5.36 5.37 0.80
N THR A 11 -5.83 4.15 0.59
CA THR A 11 -5.01 3.03 0.13
C THR A 11 -4.44 3.46 -1.20
N LYS A 12 -3.11 3.53 -1.26
CA LYS A 12 -2.40 3.70 -2.52
C LYS A 12 -1.99 2.32 -3.01
N ARG A 13 -1.94 2.14 -4.33
CA ARG A 13 -1.43 0.90 -4.90
C ARG A 13 0.09 0.96 -4.89
N TYR A 14 0.72 -0.17 -4.65
CA TYR A 14 2.16 -0.34 -4.71
C TYR A 14 2.47 -1.59 -5.52
N ARG A 15 3.58 -1.56 -6.25
CA ARG A 15 4.10 -2.70 -6.99
C ARG A 15 5.52 -2.97 -6.54
N CYS A 16 5.81 -4.20 -6.16
CA CYS A 16 7.18 -4.60 -5.89
C CYS A 16 7.95 -4.77 -7.19
N LEU A 17 9.11 -4.14 -7.30
CA LEU A 17 9.97 -4.23 -8.49
C LEU A 17 10.85 -5.49 -8.48
N ASP A 18 10.91 -6.20 -7.35
CA ASP A 18 11.73 -7.39 -7.15
C ASP A 18 11.00 -8.68 -7.54
N CYS A 19 9.75 -8.82 -7.09
CA CYS A 19 8.90 -10.00 -7.34
C CYS A 19 7.68 -9.70 -8.22
N ASP A 20 7.58 -8.47 -8.72
CA ASP A 20 6.48 -7.98 -9.55
C ASP A 20 5.09 -8.01 -8.89
N ASN A 21 5.01 -8.14 -7.56
CA ASN A 21 3.74 -8.28 -6.87
C ASN A 21 3.06 -6.92 -6.62
N GLU A 22 1.76 -6.82 -6.90
CA GLU A 22 0.94 -5.62 -6.71
C GLU A 22 0.07 -5.72 -5.46
N PHE A 23 0.10 -4.70 -4.60
CA PHE A 23 -0.62 -4.70 -3.33
C PHE A 23 -1.04 -3.29 -2.91
N ASN A 24 -2.05 -3.20 -2.03
CA ASN A 24 -2.53 -1.91 -1.52
C ASN A 24 -1.85 -1.60 -0.19
N GLY A 25 -1.18 -0.45 -0.14
CA GLY A 25 -0.46 0.03 1.03
C GLY A 25 -1.18 1.20 1.70
N ILE A 26 -1.09 1.26 3.03
CA ILE A 26 -1.56 2.40 3.82
C ILE A 26 -0.34 2.94 4.59
N GLY A 27 0.16 4.11 4.20
CA GLY A 27 1.25 4.79 4.91
C GLY A 27 2.44 5.18 4.04
N ARG A 28 3.56 5.55 4.67
CA ARG A 28 4.80 6.02 4.01
C ARG A 28 5.87 4.94 3.83
N ARG A 29 5.76 3.82 4.54
CA ARG A 29 6.69 2.69 4.46
C ARG A 29 5.88 1.45 4.16
N VAL A 30 6.00 0.98 2.94
CA VAL A 30 5.33 -0.21 2.45
C VAL A 30 6.42 -1.16 2.01
N ILE A 31 6.28 -2.42 2.41
CA ILE A 31 7.23 -3.48 2.14
C ILE A 31 6.44 -4.55 1.40
N CYS A 32 7.04 -5.17 0.39
CA CYS A 32 6.36 -6.21 -0.34
C CYS A 32 6.00 -7.37 0.61
N PRO A 33 4.72 -7.79 0.69
CA PRO A 33 4.33 -8.90 1.55
C PRO A 33 4.84 -10.27 1.06
N SER A 34 5.26 -10.38 -0.19
CA SER A 34 5.69 -11.66 -0.80
C SER A 34 7.18 -11.92 -0.63
N CYS A 35 8.03 -10.94 -0.90
CA CYS A 35 9.48 -11.09 -0.82
C CYS A 35 10.12 -10.30 0.32
N GLN A 36 9.33 -9.50 1.06
CA GLN A 36 9.81 -8.58 2.09
C GLN A 36 10.79 -7.51 1.57
N SER A 37 10.89 -7.32 0.25
CA SER A 37 11.70 -6.26 -0.33
C SER A 37 11.10 -4.88 -0.05
N GLU A 38 11.96 -3.95 0.32
CA GLU A 38 11.65 -2.51 0.40
C GLU A 38 11.57 -1.83 -0.98
N ASN A 39 11.97 -2.55 -2.03
CA ASN A 39 11.94 -2.12 -3.42
C ASN A 39 10.53 -2.20 -4.00
N VAL A 40 9.70 -1.23 -3.60
CA VAL A 40 8.30 -1.09 -4.05
C VAL A 40 8.05 0.31 -4.60
N GLU A 41 7.33 0.36 -5.71
CA GLU A 41 6.96 1.58 -6.41
C GLU A 41 5.48 1.92 -6.14
N GLU A 42 5.18 3.20 -5.93
CA GLU A 42 3.81 3.67 -5.74
C GLU A 42 3.12 3.82 -7.11
N LEU A 43 2.02 3.09 -7.29
CA LEU A 43 1.12 3.26 -8.43
C LEU A 43 -0.02 4.19 -7.98
N GLU A 44 -0.04 5.43 -8.49
CA GLU A 44 -1.08 6.42 -8.19
C GLU A 44 -2.48 6.01 -8.68
#